data_AF-A0A9W7YJQ7-F1
#
_entry.id   AF-A0A9W7YJQ7-F1
#
_cell.length_a   1.000
_cell.length_b   1.000
_cell.length_c   1.000
_cell.angle_alpha   90.00
_cell.angle_beta   90.00
_cell.angle_gamma   90.00
#
_symmetry.space_group_name_H-M   'P 1'
#
loop_
_entity.id
_entity.type
_entity.pdbx_description
1 polymer ?
#
loop_
_entity_poly.entity_id
_entity_poly.type
_entity_poly.pdbx_seq_one_letter_code
_entity_poly.pdbx_strand_id
1 'polypeptide(L)' 'MEVSRGASHVYGIERHTLCLTPVAGDTQRCRFALGTLGITEPSEIHLVDFDSDENSLASIVYKHTCGIRALA' A
#
# COMPACT_ATOMS: atom_id res chain seq x y z
N MET A 1 -13.51 30.75 6.15
CA MET A 1 -13.20 29.88 5.00
C MET A 1 -12.22 28.85 5.51
N GLU A 2 -12.73 27.75 6.06
CA GLU A 2 -11.92 26.67 6.62
C GLU A 2 -11.32 25.89 5.43
N VAL A 3 -10.01 26.00 5.26
CA VAL A 3 -9.29 25.08 4.39
C VAL A 3 -9.17 23.78 5.17
N SER A 4 -10.07 22.85 4.92
CA SER A 4 -9.91 21.46 5.35
C SER A 4 -8.58 20.99 4.80
N ARG A 5 -7.53 20.97 5.63
CA ARG A 5 -6.27 20.31 5.29
C ARG A 5 -6.64 18.83 5.14
N GLY A 6 -6.87 18.39 3.90
CA GLY A 6 -7.21 16.99 3.61
C GLY A 6 -6.24 16.09 4.34
N ALA A 7 -6.75 15.19 5.18
CA ALA A 7 -5.91 14.32 5.98
C ALA A 7 -5.08 13.44 5.04
N SER A 8 -3.76 13.55 5.14
CA SER A 8 -2.82 12.75 4.35
C SER A 8 -2.65 11.37 4.97
N HIS A 9 -2.77 10.33 4.17
CA HIS A 9 -2.48 8.96 4.59
C HIS A 9 -1.08 8.53 4.16
N VAL A 10 -0.33 7.91 5.07
CA VAL A 10 1.01 7.39 4.82
C VAL A 10 1.03 5.90 5.14
N TYR A 11 1.32 5.08 4.14
CA TYR A 11 1.35 3.62 4.27
C TYR A 11 2.74 3.06 3.96
N GLY A 12 3.19 2.08 4.75
CA GLY A 12 4.39 1.29 4.43
C GLY A 12 5.72 1.76 5.03
N ILE A 13 5.77 2.90 5.74
CA ILE A 13 6.98 3.38 6.44
C ILE A 13 7.49 2.36 7.47
N GLU A 14 6.58 1.83 8.28
CA GLU A 14 6.93 0.90 9.37
C GLU A 14 7.19 -0.53 8.89
N ARG A 15 7.01 -0.80 7.58
CA ARG A 15 6.95 -2.16 7.02
C ARG A 15 8.16 -2.54 6.18
N HIS A 16 9.20 -1.72 6.14
CA HIS A 16 10.37 -1.94 5.26
C HIS A 16 9.96 -2.20 3.80
N THR A 17 9.06 -1.35 3.29
CA THR A 17 8.59 -1.41 1.90
C THR A 17 9.75 -1.17 0.95
N LEU A 18 9.85 -1.99 -0.10
CA LEU A 18 10.92 -1.91 -1.11
C LEU A 18 10.43 -1.55 -2.49
N CYS A 19 9.27 -2.06 -2.87
CA CYS A 19 8.74 -1.89 -4.22
C CYS A 19 7.24 -1.62 -4.16
N LEU A 20 6.76 -0.89 -5.17
CA LEU A 20 5.37 -0.52 -5.36
C LEU A 20 5.05 -0.58 -6.85
N THR A 21 3.90 -1.16 -7.21
CA THR A 21 3.33 -1.08 -8.55
C THR A 21 1.86 -0.66 -8.47
N PRO A 22 1.36 0.22 -9.36
CA PRO A 22 -0.07 0.50 -9.45
C PRO A 22 -0.80 -0.74 -9.96
N VAL A 23 -1.99 -1.02 -9.43
CA VAL A 23 -2.86 -2.06 -9.96
C VAL A 23 -3.72 -1.46 -11.07
N ALA A 24 -3.39 -1.78 -12.31
CA ALA A 24 -4.13 -1.28 -13.46
C ALA A 24 -5.58 -1.79 -13.46
N GLY A 25 -6.54 -0.87 -13.63
CA GLY A 25 -7.91 -1.24 -14.01
C GLY A 25 -9.06 -0.68 -13.20
N ASP A 26 -8.93 0.50 -12.57
CA ASP A 26 -10.08 1.09 -11.89
C ASP A 26 -10.06 2.61 -11.89
N THR A 27 -11.10 3.24 -12.44
CA THR A 27 -11.29 4.71 -12.40
C THR A 27 -11.88 5.18 -11.07
N GLN A 28 -12.43 4.25 -10.28
CA GLN A 28 -13.15 4.54 -9.04
C GLN A 28 -12.32 4.15 -7.82
N ARG A 29 -11.23 3.40 -7.98
CA ARG A 29 -10.40 2.92 -6.86
C ARG A 29 -8.93 3.09 -7.15
N CYS A 30 -8.22 3.64 -6.18
CA CYS A 30 -6.78 3.84 -6.28
C CYS A 30 -6.07 2.68 -5.56
N ARG A 31 -5.65 1.67 -6.33
CA ARG A 31 -5.05 0.44 -5.79
C ARG A 31 -3.56 0.32 -6.10
N PHE A 32 -2.80 -0.12 -5.11
CA PHE A 32 -1.35 -0.34 -5.20
C PHE A 32 -0.99 -1.69 -4.60
N ALA A 33 -0.03 -2.38 -5.23
CA ALA A 33 0.63 -3.51 -4.62
C ALA A 33 2.00 -3.07 -4.09
N LEU A 34 2.32 -3.41 -2.84
CA LEU A 34 3.61 -3.12 -2.21
C LEU A 34 4.27 -4.41 -1.76
N GLY A 35 5.60 -4.46 -1.86
CA GLY A 35 6.41 -5.58 -1.39
C GLY A 35 7.36 -5.17 -0.26
N THR A 36 7.54 -6.02 0.75
CA THR A 36 8.46 -5.79 1.88
C THR A 36 9.68 -6.72 1.86
N LEU A 37 10.76 -6.31 2.51
CA LEU A 37 12.02 -7.09 2.59
C LEU A 37 12.01 -8.18 3.66
N GLY A 38 11.09 -8.13 4.63
CA GLY A 38 11.03 -9.06 5.76
C GLY A 38 12.33 -9.16 6.57
N ILE A 39 12.75 -8.06 7.22
CA ILE A 39 13.99 -8.01 8.03
C ILE A 39 13.76 -8.57 9.43
N THR A 40 12.75 -8.03 10.12
CA THR A 40 12.33 -8.46 11.47
C THR A 40 11.10 -9.35 11.43
N GLU A 41 10.25 -9.15 10.43
CA GLU A 41 9.01 -9.88 10.18
C GLU A 41 9.11 -10.67 8.87
N PRO A 42 8.22 -11.64 8.60
CA PRO A 42 8.11 -12.25 7.28
C PRO A 42 7.91 -11.21 6.19
N SER A 43 8.38 -11.51 4.98
CA SER A 43 8.10 -10.64 3.83
C SER A 43 6.61 -10.70 3.49
N GLU A 44 6.06 -9.58 3.03
CA GLU A 44 4.64 -9.41 2.78
C GLU A 44 4.42 -8.70 1.44
N ILE A 45 3.35 -9.08 0.76
CA ILE A 45 2.76 -8.30 -0.33
C ILE A 45 1.48 -7.68 0.20
N HIS A 46 1.37 -6.36 0.09
CA HIS A 46 0.20 -5.60 0.49
C HIS A 46 -0.55 -5.15 -0.75
N LEU A 47 -1.80 -5.58 -0.91
CA LEU A 47 -2.72 -4.97 -1.84
C LEU A 47 -3.49 -3.88 -1.10
N VAL A 48 -3.12 -2.63 -1.34
CA VAL A 48 -3.69 -1.44 -0.71
C VAL A 48 -4.74 -0.84 -1.61
N ASP A 49 -5.89 -0.52 -1.04
CA ASP A 49 -7.00 0.19 -1.67
C ASP A 49 -7.21 1.52 -0.93
N PHE A 50 -7.06 2.62 -1.66
CA PHE A 50 -7.35 3.96 -1.16
C PHE A 50 -8.68 4.45 -1.73
N ASP A 51 -9.62 4.68 -0.82
CA ASP A 51 -10.91 5.31 -1.12
C ASP A 51 -10.75 6.83 -0.93
N SER A 52 -10.81 7.57 -2.04
CA SER A 52 -10.68 9.02 -2.03
C SER A 52 -11.92 9.74 -1.48
N ASP A 53 -13.09 9.12 -1.58
CA ASP A 53 -14.36 9.73 -1.19
C ASP A 53 -14.54 9.62 0.33
N GLU A 54 -14.22 8.46 0.89
CA GLU A 54 -14.23 8.23 2.34
C GLU A 54 -12.92 8.65 3.02
N ASN A 55 -11.90 8.98 2.23
CA ASN A 55 -10.53 9.22 2.68
C ASN A 55 -10.04 8.10 3.63
N SER A 56 -10.15 6.85 3.18
CA SER A 56 -9.87 5.66 3.96
C SER A 56 -8.89 4.72 3.24
N LEU A 57 -8.14 3.93 4.00
CA LEU A 57 -7.20 2.94 3.49
C LEU A 57 -7.58 1.55 3.99
N ALA A 58 -7.67 0.61 3.05
CA ALA A 58 -7.79 -0.81 3.33
C ALA A 58 -6.59 -1.57 2.75
N SER A 59 -6.21 -2.70 3.34
CA SER A 59 -5.15 -3.54 2.79
C SER A 59 -5.39 -5.02 3.00
N ILE A 60 -5.13 -5.82 1.97
CA ILE A 60 -5.03 -7.29 2.07
C ILE A 60 -3.55 -7.65 2.10
N VAL A 61 -3.17 -8.52 3.02
CA VAL A 61 -1.77 -8.90 3.26
C VAL A 61 -1.54 -10.36 2.87
N TYR A 62 -0.57 -10.60 2.00
CA TYR A 62 -0.12 -11.92 1.59
C TYR A 62 1.27 -12.17 2.14
N LYS A 63 1.41 -13.19 3.00
CA LYS A 63 2.71 -13.56 3.55
C LYS A 63 3.55 -14.28 2.50
N HIS A 64 4.84 -13.99 2.50
CA HIS A 64 5.81 -14.53 1.56
C HIS A 64 7.08 -14.98 2.29
N THR A 65 7.69 -16.06 1.80
CA THR A 65 8.85 -16.68 2.46
C THR A 65 10.18 -16.00 2.16
N CYS A 66 10.20 -15.04 1.23
CA CYS A 66 11.39 -14.29 0.82
C CYS A 66 11.04 -12.85 0.46
N GLY A 67 12.05 -11.97 0.57
CA GLY A 67 11.92 -10.53 0.32
C GLY A 67 11.42 -10.21 -1.09
N ILE A 68 10.44 -9.32 -1.17
CA ILE A 68 9.82 -8.89 -2.42
C ILE A 68 10.62 -7.71 -2.99
N ARG A 69 11.41 -7.98 -4.04
CA ARG A 69 12.33 -7.00 -4.63
C ARG A 69 11.72 -6.20 -5.78
N ALA A 70 10.73 -6.78 -6.46
CA ALA A 70 10.04 -6.16 -7.58
C ALA A 70 8.62 -6.69 -7.68
N LEU A 71 7.72 -5.85 -8.17
CA LEU A 71 6.35 -6.18 -8.56
C LEU A 71 6.15 -5.69 -9.99
N ALA A 72 5.41 -6.44 -10.79
CA ALA A 72 5.04 -6.08 -12.16
C ALA A 72 3.62 -5.53 -12.16
#